data_AF-A0A9X1MX36-F1
#
_entry.id   AF-A0A9X1MX36-F1
#
_cell.length_a   1.000
_cell.length_b   1.000
_cell.length_c   1.000
_cell.angle_alpha   90.00
_cell.angle_beta   90.00
_cell.angle_gamma   90.00
#
_symmetry.space_group_name_H-M   'P 1'
#
loop_
_entity.id
_entity.type
_entity.pdbx_description
1 polymer ?
#
loop_
_entity_poly.entity_id
_entity_poly.type
_entity_poly.pdbx_seq_one_letter_code
_entity_poly.pdbx_strand_id
1 'polypeptide(L)'
;MSQVKQSMALGITFALITAVLWGVVPIAMKQVLPVMMPYTLVWYRFSISALGLGLILAMQRKLPRLSLFRRPRWLVLLLIAAVGLAANFVFFSSALQYLSPTASQVIGQLSPVGMLFASVLILKENMRVTQIIGAAMLIVGLILFFNTNLIEIFTRLTDYTRGVLLGVCASLVWVSYGVAQKVLQRRLSASQILFLLYVLSTIFVTPLADPAEIYQLNSWQLACLAFCGLNTLVAYGALGEAMARWQVAQVSALITLTPLFTLLFSDLLALMWPDMFSSTVLNILGYSGAFIVVMGAMFSAAGHRLFPRRSEKNSGLPLK
;
A
#
# COMPACT_ATOMS: atom_id res chain seq x y z
N MET A 1 -30.53 -3.13 15.71
CA MET A 1 -30.26 -3.16 14.25
C MET A 1 -29.69 -1.85 13.70
N SER A 2 -30.08 -0.67 14.19
CA SER A 2 -29.57 0.63 13.72
C SER A 2 -28.08 0.86 14.03
N GLN A 3 -27.62 0.58 15.25
CA GLN A 3 -26.22 0.79 15.65
C GLN A 3 -25.22 -0.09 14.89
N VAL A 4 -25.58 -1.34 14.58
CA VAL A 4 -24.73 -2.26 13.79
C VAL A 4 -24.62 -1.78 12.34
N LYS A 5 -25.73 -1.35 11.73
CA LYS A 5 -25.72 -0.75 10.39
C LYS A 5 -24.90 0.53 10.35
N GLN A 6 -25.00 1.37 11.37
CA GLN A 6 -24.25 2.63 11.47
C GLN A 6 -22.74 2.39 11.64
N SER A 7 -22.34 1.43 12.48
CA SER A 7 -20.94 1.03 12.62
C SER A 7 -20.37 0.51 11.28
N MET A 8 -21.11 -0.35 10.60
CA MET A 8 -20.73 -0.87 9.29
C MET A 8 -20.59 0.22 8.23
N ALA A 9 -21.54 1.16 8.16
CA ALA A 9 -21.49 2.28 7.22
C ALA A 9 -20.24 3.14 7.45
N LEU A 10 -19.91 3.45 8.70
CA LEU A 10 -18.68 4.18 9.04
C LEU A 10 -17.43 3.40 8.63
N GLY A 11 -17.39 2.08 8.82
CA GLY A 11 -16.27 1.25 8.38
C GLY A 11 -16.07 1.25 6.86
N ILE A 12 -17.16 1.24 6.09
CA ILE A 12 -17.12 1.38 4.62
C ILE A 12 -16.58 2.77 4.24
N THR A 13 -17.08 3.83 4.86
CA THR A 13 -16.62 5.20 4.60
C THR A 13 -15.12 5.34 4.85
N PHE A 14 -14.62 4.85 5.98
CA PHE A 14 -13.18 4.90 6.28
C PHE A 14 -12.34 4.06 5.32
N ALA A 15 -12.84 2.91 4.87
CA ALA A 15 -12.17 2.11 3.84
C ALA A 15 -12.11 2.84 2.49
N LEU A 16 -13.19 3.53 2.08
CA LEU A 16 -13.21 4.33 0.85
C LEU A 16 -12.26 5.52 0.94
N ILE A 17 -12.27 6.24 2.07
CA ILE A 17 -11.33 7.33 2.33
C ILE A 17 -9.90 6.82 2.20
N THR A 18 -9.58 5.66 2.77
CA THR A 18 -8.26 5.04 2.65
C THR A 18 -7.92 4.74 1.19
N ALA A 19 -8.82 4.09 0.45
CA ALA A 19 -8.59 3.71 -0.95
C ALA A 19 -8.38 4.93 -1.86
N VAL A 20 -9.15 6.01 -1.64
CA VAL A 20 -9.01 7.29 -2.34
C VAL A 20 -7.71 7.99 -1.97
N LEU A 21 -7.40 8.12 -0.67
CA LEU A 21 -6.17 8.74 -0.20
C LEU A 21 -4.92 8.04 -0.76
N TRP A 22 -4.91 6.71 -0.75
CA TRP A 22 -3.82 5.94 -1.36
C TRP A 22 -3.84 5.99 -2.88
N GLY A 23 -4.98 6.23 -3.52
CA GLY A 23 -5.07 6.43 -4.97
C GLY A 23 -4.50 7.77 -5.43
N VAL A 24 -4.70 8.83 -4.63
CA VAL A 24 -4.23 10.19 -4.96
C VAL A 24 -2.76 10.40 -4.59
N VAL A 25 -2.23 9.70 -3.58
CA VAL A 25 -0.85 9.94 -3.09
C VAL A 25 0.24 9.83 -4.17
N PRO A 26 0.26 8.86 -5.10
CA PRO A 26 1.31 8.79 -6.11
C PRO A 26 1.19 9.92 -7.14
N ILE A 27 -0.01 10.44 -7.37
CA ILE A 27 -0.21 11.60 -8.24
C ILE A 27 0.48 12.83 -7.62
N ALA A 28 0.27 13.06 -6.32
CA ALA A 28 0.94 14.13 -5.60
C ALA A 28 2.46 13.93 -5.50
N MET A 29 2.92 12.71 -5.25
CA MET A 29 4.35 12.39 -5.22
C MET A 29 5.03 12.68 -6.56
N LYS A 30 4.38 12.36 -7.69
CA LYS A 30 4.92 12.59 -9.03
C LYS A 30 5.20 14.07 -9.31
N GLN A 31 4.49 14.99 -8.65
CA GLN A 31 4.73 16.44 -8.76
C GLN A 31 5.97 16.91 -8.00
N VAL A 32 6.37 16.18 -6.95
CA VAL A 32 7.50 16.52 -6.07
C VAL A 32 8.82 15.88 -6.53
N LEU A 33 8.73 14.66 -7.07
CA LEU A 33 9.87 13.87 -7.54
C LEU A 33 10.77 14.47 -8.65
N PRO A 34 10.37 15.49 -9.43
CA PRO A 34 11.28 16.18 -10.35
C PRO A 34 12.32 17.07 -9.65
N VAL A 35 12.05 17.50 -8.41
CA VAL A 35 12.89 18.44 -7.66
C VAL A 35 13.50 17.81 -6.42
N MET A 36 12.78 16.88 -5.78
CA MET A 36 13.22 16.21 -4.55
C MET A 36 13.46 14.73 -4.81
N MET A 37 14.57 14.21 -4.27
CA MET A 37 14.95 12.83 -4.45
C MET A 37 13.98 11.87 -3.72
N PRO A 38 13.80 10.63 -4.21
CA PRO A 38 12.85 9.68 -3.64
C PRO A 38 13.09 9.39 -2.14
N TYR A 39 14.36 9.29 -1.73
CA TYR A 39 14.72 9.05 -0.34
C TYR A 39 14.41 10.25 0.56
N THR A 40 14.63 11.48 0.10
CA THR A 40 14.29 12.70 0.84
C THR A 40 12.77 12.84 1.00
N LEU A 41 12.01 12.56 -0.06
CA LEU A 41 10.55 12.54 -0.01
C LEU A 41 10.04 11.54 1.04
N VAL A 42 10.60 10.33 1.06
CA VAL A 42 10.25 9.29 2.04
C VAL A 42 10.63 9.72 3.46
N TRP A 43 11.79 10.37 3.63
CA TRP A 43 12.24 10.91 4.91
C TRP A 43 11.26 11.96 5.46
N TYR A 44 10.79 12.90 4.65
CA TYR A 44 9.77 13.86 5.05
C TYR A 44 8.46 13.18 5.44
N ARG A 45 7.99 12.22 4.63
CA ARG A 45 6.74 11.49 4.90
C ARG A 45 6.79 10.76 6.24
N PHE A 46 7.88 10.06 6.53
CA PHE A 46 8.04 9.35 7.79
C PHE A 46 8.30 10.28 8.97
N SER A 47 9.03 11.38 8.79
CA SER A 47 9.23 12.39 9.83
C SER A 47 7.91 13.01 10.26
N ILE A 48 7.10 13.48 9.30
CA ILE A 48 5.77 14.05 9.56
C ILE A 48 4.86 13.02 10.23
N SER A 49 4.86 11.77 9.74
CA SER A 49 4.02 10.71 10.31
C SER A 49 4.48 10.26 11.70
N ALA A 50 5.78 10.20 11.95
CA ALA A 50 6.36 9.86 13.25
C ALA A 50 6.01 10.93 14.29
N LEU A 51 6.13 12.22 13.93
CA LEU A 51 5.74 13.33 14.80
C LEU A 51 4.23 13.32 15.08
N GLY A 52 3.40 13.25 14.03
CA GLY A 52 1.95 13.26 14.17
C GLY A 52 1.42 12.06 14.95
N LEU A 53 1.84 10.84 14.61
CA LEU A 53 1.42 9.64 15.33
C LEU A 53 2.01 9.58 16.74
N GLY A 54 3.23 10.06 16.93
CA GLY A 54 3.88 10.18 18.23
C GLY A 54 3.11 11.09 19.17
N LEU A 55 2.68 12.26 18.69
CA LEU A 55 1.86 13.20 19.46
C LEU A 55 0.51 12.58 19.85
N ILE A 56 -0.18 11.94 18.89
CA ILE A 56 -1.45 11.25 19.15
C ILE A 56 -1.28 10.16 20.22
N LEU A 57 -0.25 9.31 20.11
CA LEU A 57 0.00 8.24 21.07
C LEU A 57 0.42 8.76 22.44
N ALA A 58 1.19 9.85 22.50
CA ALA A 58 1.58 10.51 23.74
C ALA A 58 0.35 11.08 24.47
N MET A 59 -0.52 11.79 23.76
CA MET A 59 -1.79 12.31 24.31
C MET A 59 -2.70 11.19 24.82
N GLN A 60 -2.74 10.05 24.12
CA GLN A 60 -3.51 8.88 24.55
C GLN A 60 -2.83 8.03 25.64
N ARG A 61 -1.59 8.37 26.05
CA ARG A 61 -0.75 7.56 26.96
C ARG A 61 -0.58 6.10 26.49
N LYS A 62 -0.54 5.89 25.18
CA LYS A 62 -0.41 4.57 24.52
C LYS A 62 0.94 4.37 23.84
N LEU A 63 1.98 5.09 24.27
CA LEU A 63 3.33 4.93 23.74
C LEU A 63 3.82 3.48 23.88
N PRO A 64 4.61 2.97 22.92
CA PRO A 64 5.10 1.60 22.94
C PRO A 64 5.94 1.34 24.19
N ARG A 65 5.73 0.20 24.85
CA ARG A 65 6.48 -0.18 26.04
C ARG A 65 7.92 -0.53 25.67
N LEU A 66 8.89 0.13 26.30
CA LEU A 66 10.33 -0.07 26.07
C LEU A 66 10.83 -1.49 26.39
N SER A 67 10.02 -2.30 27.09
CA SER A 67 10.32 -3.72 27.37
C SER A 67 10.56 -4.57 26.11
N LEU A 68 10.10 -4.13 24.93
CA LEU A 68 10.34 -4.83 23.67
C LEU A 68 11.83 -4.86 23.29
N PHE A 69 12.56 -3.76 23.54
CA PHE A 69 13.98 -3.61 23.22
C PHE A 69 14.87 -4.52 24.06
N ARG A 70 14.37 -5.06 25.17
CA ARG A 70 15.12 -5.97 26.05
C ARG A 70 15.29 -7.37 25.45
N ARG A 71 14.48 -7.76 24.46
CA ARG A 71 14.55 -9.10 23.86
C ARG A 71 15.06 -9.00 22.42
N PRO A 72 16.26 -9.55 22.10
CA PRO A 72 16.92 -9.34 20.82
C PRO A 72 16.09 -9.83 19.63
N ARG A 73 15.33 -10.93 19.80
CA ARG A 73 14.40 -11.44 18.76
C ARG A 73 13.40 -10.39 18.27
N TRP A 74 12.80 -9.62 19.19
CA TRP A 74 11.78 -8.64 18.82
C TRP A 74 12.41 -7.38 18.24
N LEU A 75 13.61 -7.02 18.69
CA LEU A 75 14.40 -5.94 18.11
C LEU A 75 14.78 -6.27 16.66
N VAL A 76 15.36 -7.44 16.39
CA VAL A 76 15.72 -7.87 15.03
C VAL A 76 14.49 -7.86 14.11
N LEU A 77 13.35 -8.38 14.59
CA LEU A 77 12.11 -8.38 13.81
C LEU A 77 11.61 -6.95 13.51
N LEU A 78 11.73 -6.04 14.47
CA LEU A 78 11.40 -4.63 14.30
C LEU A 78 12.32 -3.94 13.30
N LEU A 79 13.62 -4.22 13.34
CA LEU A 79 14.60 -3.70 12.37
C LEU A 79 14.31 -4.22 10.96
N ILE A 80 14.01 -5.52 10.80
CA ILE A 80 13.61 -6.09 9.52
C ILE A 80 12.34 -5.42 8.99
N ALA A 81 11.34 -5.22 9.84
CA ALA A 81 10.11 -4.55 9.45
C ALA A 81 10.34 -3.07 9.07
N ALA A 82 11.24 -2.37 9.77
CA ALA A 82 11.56 -0.97 9.49
C ALA A 82 12.37 -0.81 8.21
N VAL A 83 13.41 -1.63 8.00
CA VAL A 83 14.16 -1.66 6.74
C VAL A 83 13.25 -2.05 5.59
N GLY A 84 12.38 -3.05 5.77
CA GLY A 84 11.40 -3.45 4.77
C GLY A 84 10.43 -2.33 4.41
N LEU A 85 9.87 -1.64 5.40
CA LEU A 85 8.97 -0.51 5.14
C LEU A 85 9.70 0.65 4.44
N ALA A 86 10.90 1.01 4.91
CA ALA A 86 11.72 2.06 4.31
C ALA A 86 12.09 1.75 2.87
N ALA A 87 12.62 0.55 2.60
CA ALA A 87 12.99 0.11 1.27
C ALA A 87 11.76 0.00 0.34
N ASN A 88 10.60 -0.44 0.84
CA ASN A 88 9.36 -0.42 0.05
C ASN A 88 9.00 1.00 -0.41
N PHE A 89 8.99 1.96 0.51
CA PHE A 89 8.66 3.35 0.18
C PHE A 89 9.69 4.00 -0.75
N VAL A 90 10.97 3.73 -0.55
CA VAL A 90 12.06 4.22 -1.43
C VAL A 90 11.95 3.61 -2.82
N PHE A 91 11.77 2.29 -2.93
CA PHE A 91 11.62 1.63 -4.24
C PHE A 91 10.35 2.08 -4.97
N PHE A 92 9.23 2.22 -4.27
CA PHE A 92 7.99 2.73 -4.86
C PHE A 92 8.15 4.18 -5.35
N SER A 93 8.76 5.05 -4.53
CA SER A 93 9.01 6.44 -4.91
C SER A 93 10.00 6.55 -6.07
N SER A 94 11.01 5.67 -6.13
CA SER A 94 11.97 5.62 -7.22
C SER A 94 11.34 5.07 -8.51
N ALA A 95 10.50 4.04 -8.41
CA ALA A 95 9.73 3.51 -9.55
C ALA A 95 8.85 4.60 -10.16
N LEU A 96 8.25 5.43 -9.32
CA LEU A 96 7.38 6.53 -9.72
C LEU A 96 8.13 7.65 -10.47
N GLN A 97 9.47 7.73 -10.42
CA GLN A 97 10.21 8.65 -11.31
C GLN A 97 10.07 8.22 -12.77
N TYR A 98 10.08 6.91 -13.03
CA TYR A 98 10.08 6.32 -14.37
C TYR A 98 8.69 5.90 -14.87
N LEU A 99 7.78 5.56 -13.95
CA LEU A 99 6.44 5.08 -14.27
C LEU A 99 5.38 6.15 -14.04
N SER A 100 4.21 5.94 -14.64
CA SER A 100 3.01 6.70 -14.29
C SER A 100 2.50 6.31 -12.89
N PRO A 101 1.75 7.20 -12.21
CA PRO A 101 1.05 6.86 -10.97
C PRO A 101 0.23 5.57 -11.07
N THR A 102 -0.54 5.44 -12.15
CA THR A 102 -1.37 4.26 -12.41
C THR A 102 -0.54 2.99 -12.59
N ALA A 103 0.51 3.02 -13.41
CA ALA A 103 1.35 1.84 -13.63
C ALA A 103 2.02 1.37 -12.33
N SER A 104 2.51 2.30 -11.52
CA SER A 104 3.12 1.99 -10.22
C SER A 104 2.13 1.31 -9.27
N GLN A 105 0.89 1.78 -9.23
CA GLN A 105 -0.18 1.20 -8.40
C GLN A 105 -0.62 -0.18 -8.89
N VAL A 106 -0.70 -0.37 -10.21
CA VAL A 106 -1.02 -1.67 -10.82
C VAL A 106 0.06 -2.71 -10.48
N ILE A 107 1.35 -2.36 -10.56
CA ILE A 107 2.46 -3.24 -10.12
C ILE A 107 2.38 -3.53 -8.63
N GLY A 108 1.97 -2.55 -7.82
CA GLY A 108 1.76 -2.69 -6.38
C GLY A 108 0.83 -3.84 -5.99
N GLN A 109 -0.12 -4.19 -6.86
CA GLN A 109 -1.08 -5.29 -6.65
C GLN A 109 -0.42 -6.68 -6.65
N LEU A 110 0.85 -6.79 -7.09
CA LEU A 110 1.66 -7.99 -6.85
C LEU A 110 1.84 -8.28 -5.34
N SER A 111 1.77 -7.26 -4.48
CA SER A 111 2.00 -7.39 -3.04
C SER A 111 0.98 -8.33 -2.35
N PRO A 112 -0.35 -8.19 -2.53
CA PRO A 112 -1.33 -9.18 -2.07
C PRO A 112 -1.05 -10.62 -2.51
N VAL A 113 -0.62 -10.83 -3.75
CA VAL A 113 -0.31 -12.15 -4.30
C VAL A 113 0.97 -12.70 -3.68
N GLY A 114 2.01 -11.87 -3.54
CA GLY A 114 3.23 -12.23 -2.83
C GLY A 114 2.98 -12.60 -1.37
N MET A 115 2.09 -11.87 -0.67
CA MET A 115 1.67 -12.22 0.69
C MET A 115 0.95 -13.56 0.77
N LEU A 116 0.13 -13.88 -0.23
CA LEU A 116 -0.53 -15.17 -0.34
C LEU A 116 0.52 -16.30 -0.49
N PHE A 117 1.49 -16.15 -1.40
CA PHE A 117 2.58 -17.13 -1.56
C PHE A 117 3.45 -17.26 -0.31
N ALA A 118 3.82 -16.14 0.32
CA ALA A 118 4.58 -16.17 1.57
C ALA A 118 3.81 -16.86 2.70
N SER A 119 2.48 -16.69 2.76
CA SER A 119 1.63 -17.39 3.73
C SER A 119 1.64 -18.90 3.48
N VAL A 120 1.58 -19.36 2.23
CA VAL A 120 1.67 -20.79 1.90
C VAL A 120 3.04 -21.35 2.27
N LEU A 121 4.13 -20.66 1.94
CA LEU A 121 5.50 -21.14 2.21
C LEU A 121 5.85 -21.14 3.71
N ILE A 122 5.47 -20.08 4.43
CA ILE A 122 5.85 -19.88 5.84
C ILE A 122 4.85 -20.54 6.79
N LEU A 123 3.56 -20.38 6.52
CA LEU A 123 2.48 -20.88 7.40
C LEU A 123 1.99 -22.28 6.97
N LYS A 124 2.44 -22.80 5.82
CA LYS A 124 1.98 -24.10 5.25
C LYS A 124 0.46 -24.16 5.08
N GLU A 125 -0.17 -23.02 4.82
CA GLU A 125 -1.60 -22.93 4.56
C GLU A 125 -1.92 -23.40 3.14
N ASN A 126 -3.01 -24.16 2.97
CA ASN A 126 -3.47 -24.59 1.65
C ASN A 126 -4.17 -23.43 0.92
N MET A 127 -3.74 -23.15 -0.31
CA MET A 127 -4.39 -22.15 -1.16
C MET A 127 -5.81 -22.59 -1.51
N ARG A 128 -6.78 -21.70 -1.32
CA ARG A 128 -8.14 -21.92 -1.81
C ARG A 128 -8.19 -21.67 -3.32
N VAL A 129 -9.07 -22.37 -4.02
CA VAL A 129 -9.26 -22.21 -5.48
C VAL A 129 -9.53 -20.75 -5.86
N THR A 130 -10.28 -20.01 -5.04
CA THR A 130 -10.54 -18.58 -5.26
C THR A 130 -9.27 -17.73 -5.24
N GLN A 131 -8.29 -18.07 -4.40
CA GLN A 131 -7.01 -17.37 -4.33
C GLN A 131 -6.14 -17.65 -5.55
N ILE A 132 -6.17 -18.88 -6.07
CA ILE A 132 -5.46 -19.28 -7.30
C ILE A 132 -6.06 -18.56 -8.52
N ILE A 133 -7.39 -18.55 -8.64
CA ILE A 133 -8.09 -17.82 -9.71
C ILE A 133 -7.76 -16.33 -9.63
N GLY A 134 -7.80 -15.73 -8.44
CA GLY A 134 -7.47 -14.32 -8.23
C GLY A 134 -6.02 -14.00 -8.63
N ALA A 135 -5.07 -14.85 -8.26
CA ALA A 135 -3.67 -14.70 -8.67
C ALA A 135 -3.50 -14.82 -10.19
N ALA A 136 -4.13 -15.81 -10.83
CA ALA A 136 -4.10 -15.98 -12.28
C ALA A 136 -4.70 -14.77 -13.02
N MET A 137 -5.86 -14.30 -12.58
CA MET A 137 -6.49 -13.08 -13.11
C MET A 137 -5.55 -11.88 -12.98
N LEU A 138 -4.89 -11.71 -11.83
CA LEU A 138 -3.97 -10.60 -11.62
C LEU A 138 -2.81 -10.65 -12.61
N ILE A 139 -2.21 -11.82 -12.83
CA ILE A 139 -1.10 -11.98 -13.79
C ILE A 139 -1.56 -11.67 -15.22
N VAL A 140 -2.72 -12.21 -15.63
CA VAL A 140 -3.31 -11.90 -16.95
C VAL A 140 -3.59 -10.41 -17.09
N GLY A 141 -4.17 -9.79 -16.06
CA GLY A 141 -4.44 -8.35 -16.03
C GLY A 141 -3.17 -7.51 -16.14
N LEU A 142 -2.07 -7.91 -15.51
CA LEU A 142 -0.78 -7.22 -15.64
C LEU A 142 -0.24 -7.31 -17.08
N ILE A 143 -0.31 -8.49 -17.71
CA ILE A 143 0.10 -8.66 -19.11
C ILE A 143 -0.72 -7.75 -20.02
N LEU A 144 -2.05 -7.72 -19.83
CA LEU A 144 -2.94 -6.84 -20.60
C LEU A 144 -2.65 -5.36 -20.33
N PHE A 145 -2.41 -4.98 -19.08
CA PHE A 145 -2.12 -3.60 -18.71
C PHE A 145 -0.84 -3.09 -19.39
N PHE A 146 0.23 -3.90 -19.37
CA PHE A 146 1.51 -3.53 -19.95
C PHE A 146 1.61 -3.79 -21.46
N ASN A 147 0.52 -4.17 -22.14
CA ASN A 147 0.55 -4.69 -23.53
C ASN A 147 1.37 -3.84 -24.52
N THR A 148 1.30 -2.52 -24.43
CA THR A 148 2.02 -1.59 -25.30
C THR A 148 3.52 -1.52 -25.00
N ASN A 149 3.89 -1.71 -23.73
CA ASN A 149 5.27 -1.61 -23.24
C ASN A 149 5.88 -2.99 -22.93
N LEU A 150 5.15 -4.10 -23.13
CA LEU A 150 5.60 -5.46 -22.83
C LEU A 150 6.94 -5.77 -23.52
N ILE A 151 7.02 -5.47 -24.82
CA ILE A 151 8.23 -5.75 -25.59
C ILE A 151 9.40 -4.93 -25.05
N GLU A 152 9.19 -3.66 -24.71
CA GLU A 152 10.23 -2.80 -24.13
C GLU A 152 10.75 -3.37 -22.80
N ILE A 153 9.85 -3.80 -21.91
CA ILE A 153 10.18 -4.41 -20.62
C ILE A 153 11.12 -5.61 -20.78
N PHE A 154 10.88 -6.47 -21.78
CA PHE A 154 11.63 -7.72 -21.95
C PHE A 154 12.86 -7.60 -22.86
N THR A 155 12.93 -6.59 -23.73
CA THR A 155 13.98 -6.49 -24.76
C THR A 155 14.94 -5.32 -24.56
N ARG A 156 14.54 -4.29 -23.78
CA ARG A 156 15.34 -3.09 -23.58
C ARG A 156 15.48 -2.80 -22.09
N LEU A 157 16.73 -2.65 -21.62
CA LEU A 157 17.02 -2.14 -20.27
C LEU A 157 16.84 -0.61 -20.23
N THR A 158 15.66 -0.12 -20.62
CA THR A 158 15.31 1.31 -20.61
C THR A 158 14.95 1.77 -19.20
N ASP A 159 14.81 3.08 -19.04
CA ASP A 159 14.30 3.71 -17.82
C ASP A 159 12.93 3.15 -17.41
N TYR A 160 12.06 2.81 -18.37
CA TYR A 160 10.77 2.20 -18.07
C TYR A 160 10.93 0.82 -17.42
N THR A 161 11.79 -0.04 -17.97
CA THR A 161 12.13 -1.36 -17.41
C THR A 161 12.70 -1.24 -16.00
N ARG A 162 13.58 -0.24 -15.77
CA ARG A 162 14.11 0.08 -14.43
C ARG A 162 12.98 0.44 -13.47
N GLY A 163 12.02 1.26 -13.90
CA GLY A 163 10.82 1.59 -13.13
C GLY A 163 10.01 0.34 -12.75
N VAL A 164 9.76 -0.56 -13.70
CA VAL A 164 9.03 -1.82 -13.44
C VAL A 164 9.76 -2.70 -12.43
N LEU A 165 11.08 -2.87 -12.58
CA LEU A 165 11.90 -3.64 -11.65
C LEU A 165 11.86 -3.06 -10.24
N LEU A 166 12.00 -1.75 -10.10
CA LEU A 166 11.87 -1.05 -8.81
C LEU A 166 10.49 -1.27 -8.20
N GLY A 167 9.41 -1.20 -9.00
CA GLY A 167 8.05 -1.47 -8.54
C GLY A 167 7.85 -2.91 -8.07
N VAL A 168 8.42 -3.90 -8.77
CA VAL A 168 8.39 -5.30 -8.35
C VAL A 168 9.20 -5.51 -7.07
N CYS A 169 10.39 -4.93 -6.96
CA CYS A 169 11.18 -4.94 -5.74
C CYS A 169 10.42 -4.32 -4.56
N ALA A 170 9.72 -3.19 -4.79
CA ALA A 170 8.87 -2.58 -3.78
C ALA A 170 7.81 -3.57 -3.30
N SER A 171 7.10 -4.25 -4.21
CA SER A 171 6.09 -5.24 -3.88
C SER A 171 6.65 -6.44 -3.11
N LEU A 172 7.82 -6.96 -3.50
CA LEU A 172 8.46 -8.09 -2.82
C LEU A 172 8.90 -7.74 -1.39
N VAL A 173 9.53 -6.58 -1.20
CA VAL A 173 9.96 -6.10 0.11
C VAL A 173 8.76 -5.82 1.02
N TRP A 174 7.66 -5.34 0.44
CA TRP A 174 6.41 -5.14 1.17
C TRP A 174 5.91 -6.44 1.81
N VAL A 175 6.04 -7.58 1.12
CA VAL A 175 5.65 -8.89 1.65
C VAL A 175 6.48 -9.24 2.90
N SER A 176 7.80 -9.04 2.84
CA SER A 176 8.69 -9.29 3.99
C SER A 176 8.31 -8.43 5.19
N TYR A 177 8.03 -7.14 4.95
CA TYR A 177 7.52 -6.22 5.95
C TYR A 177 6.17 -6.69 6.52
N GLY A 178 5.20 -7.04 5.68
CA GLY A 178 3.86 -7.45 6.08
C GLY A 178 3.87 -8.70 6.97
N VAL A 179 4.72 -9.68 6.66
CA VAL A 179 4.93 -10.86 7.51
C VAL A 179 5.51 -10.47 8.87
N ALA A 180 6.57 -9.65 8.88
CA ALA A 180 7.20 -9.21 10.13
C ALA A 180 6.23 -8.39 11.01
N GLN A 181 5.46 -7.48 10.40
CA GLN A 181 4.44 -6.69 11.06
C GLN A 181 3.35 -7.57 11.67
N LYS A 182 2.84 -8.57 10.93
CA LYS A 182 1.82 -9.51 11.45
C LYS A 182 2.32 -10.26 12.68
N VAL A 183 3.60 -10.61 12.73
CA VAL A 183 4.21 -11.26 13.92
C VAL A 183 4.36 -10.26 15.08
N LEU A 184 4.76 -9.01 14.82
CA LEU A 184 4.86 -7.94 15.84
C LEU A 184 3.50 -7.57 16.47
N GLN A 185 2.41 -7.66 15.70
CA GLN A 185 1.04 -7.40 16.18
C GLN A 185 0.59 -8.34 17.32
N ARG A 186 1.30 -9.44 17.56
CA ARG A 186 1.08 -10.30 18.74
C ARG A 186 1.49 -9.66 20.07
N ARG A 187 2.24 -8.54 20.04
CA ARG A 187 2.79 -7.88 21.23
C ARG A 187 2.45 -6.41 21.35
N LEU A 188 2.25 -5.73 20.23
CA LEU A 188 1.99 -4.30 20.16
C LEU A 188 0.75 -4.03 19.31
N SER A 189 0.08 -2.91 19.56
CA SER A 189 -1.00 -2.46 18.67
C SER A 189 -0.45 -2.02 17.31
N ALA A 190 -1.27 -2.05 16.27
CA ALA A 190 -0.87 -1.62 14.93
C ALA A 190 -0.30 -0.19 14.91
N SER A 191 -0.93 0.74 15.63
CA SER A 191 -0.46 2.13 15.74
C SER A 191 0.89 2.25 16.45
N GLN A 192 1.14 1.45 17.50
CA GLN A 192 2.45 1.43 18.17
C GLN A 192 3.54 0.90 17.26
N ILE A 193 3.25 -0.14 16.48
CA ILE A 193 4.18 -0.69 15.50
C ILE A 193 4.48 0.36 14.44
N LEU A 194 3.46 0.94 13.80
CA LEU A 194 3.64 1.98 12.78
C LEU A 194 4.46 3.16 13.30
N PHE A 195 4.21 3.62 14.52
CA PHE A 195 5.02 4.68 15.12
C PHE A 195 6.50 4.29 15.21
N LEU A 196 6.82 3.12 15.76
CA LEU A 196 8.21 2.63 15.84
C LEU A 196 8.84 2.47 14.45
N LEU A 197 8.07 1.99 13.48
CA LEU A 197 8.54 1.82 12.11
C LEU A 197 8.79 3.16 11.44
N TYR A 198 7.94 4.18 11.62
CA TYR A 198 8.19 5.51 11.07
C TYR A 198 9.44 6.13 11.69
N VAL A 199 9.62 6.05 13.01
CA VAL A 199 10.83 6.56 13.68
C VAL A 199 12.08 5.85 13.16
N LEU A 200 12.10 4.52 13.13
CA LEU A 200 13.26 3.74 12.68
C LEU A 200 13.53 3.93 11.18
N SER A 201 12.48 4.00 10.36
CA SER A 201 12.62 4.25 8.91
C SER A 201 13.17 5.64 8.65
N THR A 202 12.71 6.66 9.38
CA THR A 202 13.31 8.00 9.32
C THR A 202 14.81 7.93 9.63
N ILE A 203 15.20 7.29 10.74
CA ILE A 203 16.62 7.13 11.13
C ILE A 203 17.43 6.43 10.03
N PHE A 204 16.89 5.35 9.44
CA PHE A 204 17.60 4.61 8.38
C PHE A 204 17.73 5.37 7.08
N VAL A 205 16.77 6.22 6.74
CA VAL A 205 16.79 7.02 5.51
C VAL A 205 17.55 8.33 5.69
N THR A 206 17.70 8.84 6.92
CA THR A 206 18.48 10.05 7.24
C THR A 206 19.84 10.16 6.55
N PRO A 207 20.73 9.14 6.54
CA PRO A 207 22.04 9.28 5.88
C PRO A 207 21.96 9.44 4.35
N LEU A 208 20.83 9.10 3.74
CA LEU A 208 20.58 9.27 2.31
C LEU A 208 19.82 10.56 2.00
N ALA A 209 19.05 11.09 2.96
CA ALA A 209 18.18 12.24 2.77
C ALA A 209 18.95 13.56 2.76
N ASP A 210 18.54 14.47 1.87
CA ASP A 210 18.97 15.87 1.89
C ASP A 210 17.78 16.79 2.20
N PRO A 211 17.56 17.15 3.48
CA PRO A 211 16.47 18.06 3.87
C PRO A 211 16.55 19.44 3.20
N ALA A 212 17.69 19.86 2.65
CA ALA A 212 17.78 21.16 1.98
C ALA A 212 16.98 21.21 0.67
N GLU A 213 16.64 20.07 0.06
CA GLU A 213 15.81 19.99 -1.16
C GLU A 213 14.43 20.63 -0.97
N ILE A 214 13.91 20.76 0.26
CA ILE A 214 12.62 21.43 0.51
C ILE A 214 12.61 22.90 0.07
N TYR A 215 13.77 23.58 0.09
CA TYR A 215 13.88 24.99 -0.32
C TYR A 215 13.82 25.17 -1.83
N GLN A 216 13.95 24.08 -2.60
CA GLN A 216 13.84 24.10 -4.06
C GLN A 216 12.39 23.94 -4.52
N LEU A 217 11.49 23.51 -3.62
CA LEU A 217 10.09 23.28 -3.94
C LEU A 217 9.32 24.59 -4.06
N ASN A 218 8.49 24.71 -5.09
CA ASN A 218 7.50 25.78 -5.17
C ASN A 218 6.33 25.52 -4.19
N SER A 219 5.44 26.51 -4.04
CA SER A 219 4.32 26.43 -3.08
C SER A 219 3.37 25.25 -3.35
N TRP A 220 3.16 24.88 -4.61
CA TRP A 220 2.32 23.75 -4.99
C TRP A 220 2.97 22.42 -4.61
N GLN A 221 4.26 22.25 -4.93
CA GLN A 221 5.03 21.05 -4.58
C GLN A 221 5.16 20.89 -3.07
N LEU A 222 5.28 22.00 -2.32
CA LEU A 222 5.26 21.97 -0.86
C LEU A 222 3.90 21.48 -0.32
N ALA A 223 2.79 21.91 -0.92
CA ALA A 223 1.46 21.41 -0.59
C ALA A 223 1.33 19.90 -0.91
N CYS A 224 1.87 19.45 -2.06
CA CYS A 224 1.93 18.02 -2.40
C CYS A 224 2.76 17.22 -1.40
N LEU A 225 3.92 17.74 -0.95
CA LEU A 225 4.77 17.09 0.04
C LEU A 225 4.06 16.99 1.40
N ALA A 226 3.45 18.08 1.86
CA ALA A 226 2.65 18.10 3.08
C ALA A 226 1.49 17.10 3.01
N PHE A 227 0.78 17.07 1.88
CA PHE A 227 -0.25 16.07 1.62
C PHE A 227 0.32 14.65 1.71
N CYS A 228 1.45 14.34 1.08
CA CYS A 228 2.06 13.02 1.13
C CYS A 228 2.42 12.58 2.57
N GLY A 229 2.94 13.51 3.39
CA GLY A 229 3.24 13.25 4.80
C GLY A 229 1.98 13.02 5.64
N LEU A 230 1.00 13.93 5.57
CA LEU A 230 -0.25 13.82 6.31
C LEU A 230 -1.09 12.61 5.87
N ASN A 231 -1.11 12.30 4.57
CA ASN A 231 -1.78 11.13 4.00
C ASN A 231 -1.27 9.84 4.63
N THR A 232 0.05 9.74 4.86
CA THR A 232 0.68 8.57 5.49
C THR A 232 0.22 8.39 6.95
N LEU A 233 -0.20 9.45 7.63
CA LEU A 233 -0.84 9.37 8.94
C LEU A 233 -2.34 9.05 8.85
N VAL A 234 -3.07 9.85 8.09
CA VAL A 234 -4.54 9.83 8.01
C VAL A 234 -5.05 8.54 7.37
N ALA A 235 -4.42 8.07 6.29
CA ALA A 235 -4.87 6.87 5.59
C ALA A 235 -4.69 5.61 6.45
N TYR A 236 -3.58 5.48 7.17
CA TYR A 236 -3.39 4.35 8.09
C TYR A 236 -4.30 4.44 9.33
N GLY A 237 -4.63 5.65 9.79
CA GLY A 237 -5.63 5.87 10.84
C GLY A 237 -7.04 5.44 10.39
N ALA A 238 -7.47 5.91 9.22
CA ALA A 238 -8.74 5.52 8.60
C ALA A 238 -8.80 4.01 8.35
N LEU A 239 -7.72 3.39 7.89
CA LEU A 239 -7.63 1.94 7.71
C LEU A 239 -7.86 1.18 9.02
N GLY A 240 -7.24 1.64 10.11
CA GLY A 240 -7.42 1.05 11.44
C GLY A 240 -8.88 1.13 11.91
N GLU A 241 -9.51 2.30 11.74
CA GLU A 241 -10.93 2.49 12.07
C GLU A 241 -11.86 1.64 11.19
N ALA A 242 -11.53 1.50 9.90
CA ALA A 242 -12.28 0.64 8.99
C ALA A 242 -12.25 -0.83 9.43
N MET A 243 -11.06 -1.35 9.77
CA MET A 243 -10.89 -2.72 10.25
C MET A 243 -11.52 -2.96 11.62
N ALA A 244 -11.66 -1.93 12.46
CA ALA A 244 -12.33 -2.04 13.75
C ALA A 244 -13.86 -2.12 13.64
N ARG A 245 -14.43 -1.56 12.56
CA ARG A 245 -15.89 -1.38 12.38
C ARG A 245 -16.49 -2.28 11.30
N TRP A 246 -15.66 -2.81 10.40
CA TRP A 246 -16.09 -3.64 9.28
C TRP A 246 -15.17 -4.84 9.08
N GLN A 247 -15.63 -5.85 8.33
CA GLN A 247 -14.86 -7.09 8.17
C GLN A 247 -13.56 -6.82 7.42
N VAL A 248 -12.43 -7.27 7.98
CA VAL A 248 -11.08 -7.07 7.40
C VAL A 248 -10.99 -7.50 5.94
N ALA A 249 -11.64 -8.61 5.56
CA ALA A 249 -11.67 -9.08 4.17
C ALA A 249 -12.38 -8.11 3.21
N GLN A 250 -13.49 -7.50 3.65
CA GLN A 250 -14.25 -6.54 2.85
C GLN A 250 -13.53 -5.19 2.74
N VAL A 251 -12.94 -4.74 3.86
CA VAL A 251 -12.04 -3.57 3.89
C VAL A 251 -10.88 -3.77 2.91
N SER A 252 -10.23 -4.94 2.94
CA SER A 252 -9.12 -5.27 2.04
C SER A 252 -9.54 -5.29 0.56
N ALA A 253 -10.73 -5.81 0.25
CA ALA A 253 -11.28 -5.79 -1.11
C ALA A 253 -11.60 -4.36 -1.60
N LEU A 254 -11.96 -3.44 -0.70
CA LEU A 254 -12.19 -2.06 -1.08
C LEU A 254 -10.88 -1.31 -1.35
N ILE A 255 -9.85 -1.60 -0.57
CA ILE A 255 -8.51 -1.05 -0.76
C ILE A 255 -7.90 -1.47 -2.09
N THR A 256 -8.21 -2.67 -2.59
CA THR A 256 -7.72 -3.09 -3.91
C THR A 256 -8.26 -2.25 -5.06
N LEU A 257 -9.24 -1.36 -4.85
CA LEU A 257 -9.70 -0.37 -5.82
C LEU A 257 -8.73 0.81 -6.00
N THR A 258 -7.69 0.94 -5.15
CA THR A 258 -6.71 2.03 -5.21
C THR A 258 -6.11 2.31 -6.61
N PRO A 259 -5.73 1.31 -7.42
CA PRO A 259 -5.25 1.56 -8.79
C PRO A 259 -6.31 2.19 -9.70
N LEU A 260 -7.59 1.83 -9.53
CA LEU A 260 -8.69 2.43 -10.30
C LEU A 260 -8.96 3.86 -9.88
N PHE A 261 -8.88 4.18 -8.57
CA PHE A 261 -8.95 5.56 -8.12
C PHE A 261 -7.77 6.38 -8.67
N THR A 262 -6.57 5.81 -8.68
CA THR A 262 -5.38 6.47 -9.25
C THR A 262 -5.59 6.78 -10.73
N LEU A 263 -6.10 5.81 -11.50
CA LEU A 263 -6.42 5.99 -12.90
C LEU A 263 -7.48 7.08 -13.11
N LEU A 264 -8.60 6.99 -12.39
CA LEU A 264 -9.70 7.96 -12.45
C LEU A 264 -9.22 9.39 -12.15
N PHE A 265 -8.48 9.58 -11.07
CA PHE A 265 -7.98 10.90 -10.68
C PHE A 265 -6.89 11.40 -11.61
N SER A 266 -6.03 10.53 -12.14
CA SER A 266 -5.00 10.92 -13.12
C SER A 266 -5.65 11.46 -14.39
N ASP A 267 -6.66 10.76 -14.91
CA ASP A 267 -7.37 11.17 -16.13
C ASP A 267 -8.20 12.44 -15.88
N LEU A 268 -8.90 12.55 -14.74
CA LEU A 268 -9.67 13.74 -14.39
C LEU A 268 -8.78 14.98 -14.20
N LEU A 269 -7.64 14.84 -13.52
CA LEU A 269 -6.70 15.95 -13.32
C LEU A 269 -6.01 16.36 -14.62
N ALA A 270 -5.71 15.42 -15.52
CA ALA A 270 -5.19 15.74 -16.85
C ALA A 270 -6.20 16.50 -17.72
N LEU A 271 -7.50 16.24 -17.54
CA LEU A 271 -8.56 17.01 -18.21
C LEU A 271 -8.73 18.42 -17.64
N MET A 272 -8.64 18.58 -16.31
CA MET A 272 -8.84 19.88 -15.64
C MET A 272 -7.60 20.78 -15.66
N TRP A 273 -6.41 20.21 -15.59
CA TRP A 273 -5.12 20.91 -15.57
C TRP A 273 -4.08 20.22 -16.48
N PRO A 274 -4.26 20.30 -17.81
CA PRO A 274 -3.40 19.62 -18.78
C PRO A 274 -1.94 20.09 -18.72
N ASP A 275 -1.68 21.33 -18.30
CA ASP A 275 -0.32 21.88 -18.16
C ASP A 275 0.47 21.24 -17.00
N MET A 276 -0.23 20.66 -16.02
CA MET A 276 0.37 20.11 -14.79
C MET A 276 0.35 18.57 -14.75
N PHE A 277 -0.58 17.94 -15.48
CA PHE A 277 -0.78 16.49 -15.43
C PHE A 277 -0.81 15.89 -16.85
N SER A 278 0.10 14.95 -17.10
CA SER A 278 0.10 14.17 -18.34
C SER A 278 -1.02 13.13 -18.32
N SER A 279 -1.79 13.02 -19.42
CA SER A 279 -2.80 11.98 -19.55
C SER A 279 -2.20 10.58 -19.60
N THR A 280 -2.87 9.61 -18.97
CA THR A 280 -2.50 8.20 -19.07
C THR A 280 -2.93 7.69 -20.45
N VAL A 281 -2.03 7.62 -21.43
CA VAL A 281 -2.36 7.05 -22.74
C VAL A 281 -2.42 5.53 -22.64
N LEU A 282 -3.54 5.01 -22.14
CA LEU A 282 -3.86 3.59 -22.13
C LEU A 282 -4.80 3.27 -23.30
N ASN A 283 -4.52 2.19 -24.01
CA ASN A 283 -5.49 1.63 -24.96
C ASN A 283 -6.60 0.87 -24.22
N ILE A 284 -7.63 0.44 -24.95
CA ILE A 284 -8.78 -0.31 -24.37
C ILE A 284 -8.30 -1.56 -23.60
N LEU A 285 -7.24 -2.22 -24.08
CA LEU A 285 -6.61 -3.37 -23.41
C LEU A 285 -5.91 -2.98 -22.09
N GLY A 286 -5.31 -1.80 -22.03
CA GLY A 286 -4.71 -1.24 -20.81
C GLY A 286 -5.75 -0.99 -19.73
N TYR A 287 -6.88 -0.35 -20.10
CA TYR A 287 -8.01 -0.13 -19.18
C TYR A 287 -8.63 -1.44 -18.70
N SER A 288 -8.85 -2.40 -19.59
CA SER A 288 -9.39 -3.72 -19.20
C SER A 288 -8.40 -4.49 -18.33
N GLY A 289 -7.11 -4.41 -18.62
CA GLY A 289 -6.03 -4.96 -17.79
C GLY A 289 -6.05 -4.42 -16.37
N ALA A 290 -6.12 -3.09 -16.19
CA ALA A 290 -6.22 -2.47 -14.87
C ALA A 290 -7.44 -2.99 -14.07
N PHE A 291 -8.59 -3.10 -14.72
CA PHE A 291 -9.80 -3.64 -14.10
C PHE A 291 -9.64 -5.12 -13.69
N ILE A 292 -9.08 -5.95 -14.58
CA ILE A 292 -8.83 -7.37 -14.31
C ILE A 292 -7.82 -7.53 -13.16
N VAL A 293 -6.77 -6.71 -13.08
CA VAL A 293 -5.82 -6.71 -11.95
C VAL A 293 -6.54 -6.47 -10.63
N VAL A 294 -7.38 -5.44 -10.58
CA VAL A 294 -8.14 -5.10 -9.37
C VAL A 294 -9.11 -6.21 -9.00
N MET A 295 -9.85 -6.76 -9.97
CA MET A 295 -10.74 -7.90 -9.73
C MET A 295 -9.98 -9.14 -9.24
N GLY A 296 -8.82 -9.45 -9.82
CA GLY A 296 -7.96 -10.55 -9.38
C GLY A 296 -7.45 -10.37 -7.95
N ALA A 297 -7.00 -9.16 -7.61
CA ALA A 297 -6.58 -8.81 -6.25
C ALA A 297 -7.74 -8.92 -5.24
N MET A 298 -8.93 -8.42 -5.58
CA MET A 298 -10.15 -8.54 -4.77
C MET A 298 -10.52 -10.01 -4.54
N PHE A 299 -10.48 -10.82 -5.60
CA PHE A 299 -10.83 -12.24 -5.53
C PHE A 299 -9.82 -13.04 -4.70
N SER A 300 -8.53 -12.70 -4.80
CA SER A 300 -7.48 -13.26 -3.94
C SER A 300 -7.69 -12.89 -2.47
N ALA A 301 -7.98 -11.63 -2.17
CA ALA A 301 -8.13 -11.14 -0.81
C ALA A 301 -9.42 -11.63 -0.11
N ALA A 302 -10.55 -11.65 -0.84
CA ALA A 302 -11.88 -11.86 -0.25
C ALA A 302 -12.71 -12.99 -0.89
N GLY A 303 -12.26 -13.60 -1.98
CA GLY A 303 -13.07 -14.56 -2.76
C GLY A 303 -13.50 -15.79 -1.97
N HIS A 304 -12.73 -16.20 -0.97
CA HIS A 304 -13.06 -17.33 -0.09
C HIS A 304 -14.29 -17.13 0.80
N ARG A 305 -14.74 -15.88 1.00
CA ARG A 305 -16.03 -15.57 1.67
C ARG A 305 -17.18 -15.37 0.70
N LEU A 306 -16.89 -14.96 -0.54
CA LEU A 306 -17.91 -14.87 -1.61
C LEU A 306 -18.39 -16.27 -2.03
N PHE A 307 -17.50 -17.26 -1.98
CA PHE A 307 -17.81 -18.66 -2.25
C PHE A 307 -17.37 -19.56 -1.07
N PRO A 308 -18.13 -19.58 0.05
CA PRO A 308 -17.84 -20.47 1.16
C PRO A 308 -17.95 -21.93 0.71
N ARG A 309 -17.00 -22.78 1.13
CA ARG A 309 -16.99 -24.21 0.79
C ARG A 309 -18.24 -24.87 1.40
N ARG A 310 -18.96 -25.67 0.61
CA ARG A 310 -20.20 -26.39 0.99
C ARG A 310 -20.09 -27.20 2.31
N SER A 311 -18.87 -27.50 2.77
CA SER A 311 -18.60 -28.23 4.02
C SER A 311 -18.76 -27.40 5.31
N GLU A 312 -18.68 -26.07 5.28
CA GLU A 312 -18.89 -25.22 6.48
C GLU A 312 -20.38 -24.98 6.78
N LYS A 313 -21.28 -25.37 5.86
CA LYS A 313 -22.74 -25.26 6.07
C LYS A 313 -23.33 -26.38 6.95
N ASN A 314 -22.59 -27.46 7.21
CA ASN A 314 -23.10 -28.65 7.90
C ASN A 314 -22.59 -28.88 9.33
N SER A 315 -21.73 -28.02 9.89
CA SER A 315 -21.33 -28.13 11.30
C SER A 315 -22.30 -27.42 12.26
N GLY A 316 -23.60 -27.56 11.99
CA GLY A 316 -24.68 -27.22 12.91
C GLY A 316 -25.16 -28.49 13.62
N LEU A 317 -24.28 -29.16 14.36
CA LEU A 317 -24.70 -30.19 15.31
C LEU A 317 -24.88 -29.52 16.68
N PRO A 318 -26.08 -29.63 17.29
CA PRO A 318 -26.32 -29.06 18.61
C PRO A 318 -25.45 -29.78 19.65
N LEU A 319 -24.73 -29.00 20.46
CA LEU A 319 -24.14 -29.48 21.70
C LEU A 319 -25.28 -29.92 22.63
N LYS A 320 -25.32 -31.22 22.96
CA LYS A 320 -25.99 -31.71 24.17
C LYS A 320 -25.10 -31.42 25.38
#